data_AF-A0A966M3R9-F1
#
_entry.id   AF-A0A966M3R9-F1
#
_cell.length_a   1.000
_cell.length_b   1.000
_cell.length_c   1.000
_cell.angle_alpha   90.00
_cell.angle_beta   90.00
_cell.angle_gamma   90.00
#
_symmetry.space_group_name_H-M   'P 1'
#
loop_
_entity.id
_entity.type
_entity.pdbx_description
1 polymer ?
#
loop_
_entity_poly.entity_id
_entity_poly.type
_entity_poly.pdbx_seq_one_letter_code
_entity_poly.pdbx_strand_id
1 'polypeptide(L)'
;MHYKAFLLLIFFISSGLKSEIVVDPGEMVAIKISTCPDIKNKEIFFYTFNKIEYAIIPSPFSKNSKVINSYCVPIKINKKDFGESRITILDVSKVNLSAEDSQRAYKESQLIRESLNSYSTNIKPSLKFISPVDGIISSRYGKQRYINDQPRSPHLALDIAAAEG
;
A
#
# COMPACT_ATOMS: atom_id res chain seq x y z
N MET A 1 -65.86 20.25 14.88
CA MET A 1 -64.72 19.65 14.12
C MET A 1 -63.44 19.89 14.90
N HIS A 2 -62.96 18.89 15.65
CA HIS A 2 -61.71 18.99 16.41
C HIS A 2 -60.59 18.30 15.63
N TYR A 3 -59.63 19.07 15.13
CA TYR A 3 -58.41 18.53 14.52
C TYR A 3 -57.45 18.11 15.62
N LYS A 4 -57.19 16.81 15.74
CA LYS A 4 -56.10 16.26 16.56
C LYS A 4 -54.80 16.54 15.82
N ALA A 5 -53.98 17.44 16.34
CA ALA A 5 -52.60 17.62 15.89
C ALA A 5 -51.77 16.41 16.35
N PHE A 6 -51.39 15.55 15.41
CA PHE A 6 -50.49 14.43 15.67
C PHE A 6 -49.05 14.95 15.61
N LEU A 7 -48.43 15.12 16.78
CA LEU A 7 -47.03 15.53 16.88
C LEU A 7 -46.13 14.34 16.49
N LEU A 8 -45.56 14.38 15.28
CA LEU A 8 -44.65 13.36 14.80
C LEU A 8 -43.24 13.67 15.34
N LEU A 9 -42.82 12.96 16.39
CA LEU A 9 -41.49 13.10 16.98
C LEU A 9 -40.47 12.37 16.08
N ILE A 10 -39.72 13.12 15.26
CA ILE A 10 -38.63 12.57 14.45
C ILE A 10 -37.41 12.39 15.38
N PHE A 11 -37.17 11.16 15.82
CA PHE A 11 -35.89 10.80 16.43
C PHE A 11 -34.81 10.81 15.34
N PHE A 12 -33.99 11.87 15.30
CA PHE A 12 -32.72 11.86 14.57
C PHE A 12 -31.78 10.90 15.30
N ILE A 13 -31.75 9.65 14.85
CA ILE A 13 -30.66 8.72 15.19
C ILE A 13 -29.43 9.24 14.47
N SER A 14 -28.62 10.04 15.16
CA SER A 14 -27.28 10.40 14.72
C SER A 14 -26.39 9.17 14.86
N SER A 15 -26.51 8.23 13.92
CA SER A 15 -25.47 7.23 13.71
C SER A 15 -24.18 8.01 13.42
N GLY A 16 -23.25 7.99 14.37
CA GLY A 16 -21.97 8.70 14.23
C GLY A 16 -21.30 8.23 12.95
N LEU A 17 -21.28 9.09 11.93
CA LEU A 17 -20.48 8.86 10.73
C LEU A 17 -19.02 8.83 11.18
N LYS A 18 -18.47 7.63 11.32
CA LYS A 18 -17.03 7.48 11.40
C LYS A 18 -16.49 7.78 10.01
N SER A 19 -15.77 8.89 9.88
CA SER A 19 -14.98 9.18 8.67
C SER A 19 -14.08 7.97 8.39
N GLU A 20 -14.02 7.54 7.13
CA GLU A 20 -13.01 6.59 6.65
C GLU A 20 -11.99 7.33 5.78
N ILE A 21 -10.75 6.87 5.79
CA ILE A 21 -9.73 7.32 4.83
C ILE A 21 -9.76 6.33 3.67
N VAL A 22 -9.99 6.83 2.46
CA VAL A 22 -10.01 6.02 1.25
C VAL A 22 -8.69 6.21 0.50
N VAL A 23 -8.05 5.10 0.14
CA VAL A 23 -6.77 5.07 -0.59
C VAL A 23 -6.76 3.97 -1.62
N ASP A 24 -5.89 4.12 -2.61
CA ASP A 24 -5.59 3.04 -3.56
C ASP A 24 -4.49 2.10 -3.01
N PRO A 25 -4.40 0.86 -3.52
CA PRO A 25 -3.31 -0.04 -3.16
C PRO A 25 -1.94 0.55 -3.53
N GLY A 26 -0.97 0.47 -2.63
CA GLY A 26 0.39 0.99 -2.83
C GLY A 26 0.61 2.46 -2.45
N GLU A 27 -0.45 3.18 -2.08
CA GLU A 27 -0.36 4.54 -1.54
C GLU A 27 0.06 4.54 -0.05
N MET A 28 0.19 5.74 0.51
CA MET A 28 0.44 5.95 1.93
C MET A 28 -0.53 7.00 2.49
N VAL A 29 -0.92 6.83 3.75
CA VAL A 29 -1.77 7.75 4.50
C VAL A 29 -0.95 8.43 5.58
N ALA A 30 -1.05 9.75 5.70
CA ALA A 30 -0.51 10.50 6.82
C ALA A 30 -1.61 10.81 7.84
N ILE A 31 -1.55 10.21 9.04
CA ILE A 31 -2.49 10.48 10.14
C ILE A 31 -1.81 11.36 11.18
N LYS A 32 -2.42 12.51 11.50
CA LYS A 32 -1.93 13.38 12.58
C LYS A 32 -1.99 12.63 13.90
N ILE A 33 -0.88 12.66 14.66
CA ILE A 33 -0.83 11.95 15.94
C ILE A 33 -1.78 12.55 16.97
N SER A 34 -1.98 13.87 16.94
CA SER A 34 -2.92 14.56 17.84
C SER A 34 -4.36 14.06 17.70
N THR A 35 -4.74 13.51 16.54
CA THR A 35 -6.07 12.93 16.30
C THR A 35 -6.11 11.42 16.53
N CYS A 36 -4.96 10.79 16.75
CA CYS A 36 -4.81 9.34 16.85
C CYS A 36 -3.72 8.93 17.87
N PRO A 37 -3.82 9.31 19.17
CA PRO A 37 -2.69 9.18 20.08
C PRO A 37 -2.18 7.73 20.26
N ASP A 38 -3.09 6.76 20.26
CA ASP A 38 -2.77 5.33 20.46
C ASP A 38 -1.87 4.74 19.38
N ILE A 39 -1.74 5.39 18.22
CA ILE A 39 -0.88 4.92 17.13
C ILE A 39 0.61 4.97 17.50
N LYS A 40 0.99 5.77 18.52
CA LYS A 40 2.37 5.83 19.05
C LYS A 40 2.89 4.48 19.58
N ASN A 41 1.99 3.57 19.94
CA ASN A 41 2.34 2.25 20.48
C ASN A 41 2.60 1.20 19.37
N LYS A 42 2.58 1.60 18.09
CA LYS A 42 2.79 0.71 16.95
C LYS A 42 4.15 0.96 16.30
N GLU A 43 4.72 -0.10 15.74
CA GLU A 43 5.93 -0.05 14.91
C GLU A 43 5.59 0.54 13.53
N ILE A 44 5.50 1.87 13.47
CA ILE A 44 5.12 2.64 12.28
C ILE A 44 6.09 3.80 12.12
N PHE A 45 6.32 4.22 10.87
CA PHE A 45 7.14 5.38 10.60
C PHE A 45 6.45 6.68 11.02
N PHE A 46 7.13 7.46 11.87
CA PHE A 46 6.67 8.78 12.32
C PHE A 46 7.48 9.89 11.64
N TYR A 47 6.80 10.92 11.15
CA TYR A 47 7.40 12.04 10.45
C TYR A 47 6.86 13.38 10.95
N THR A 48 7.74 14.36 11.14
CA THR A 48 7.36 15.72 11.56
C THR A 48 7.46 16.67 10.38
N PHE A 49 6.33 17.29 10.02
CA PHE A 49 6.25 18.31 8.99
C PHE A 49 5.57 19.56 9.54
N ASN A 50 6.19 20.73 9.40
CA ASN A 50 5.68 22.01 9.91
C ASN A 50 5.26 21.95 11.40
N LYS A 51 6.09 21.32 12.25
CA LYS A 51 5.84 21.10 13.69
C LYS A 51 4.64 20.20 14.01
N ILE A 52 4.05 19.53 13.02
CA ILE A 52 2.99 18.55 13.19
C ILE A 52 3.57 17.15 13.01
N GLU A 53 3.30 16.27 13.98
CA GLU A 53 3.73 14.86 13.95
C GLU A 53 2.67 14.02 13.24
N TYR A 54 3.11 13.16 12.32
CA TYR A 54 2.29 12.25 11.53
C TYR A 54 2.78 10.82 11.67
N ALA A 55 1.85 9.87 11.74
CA ALA A 55 2.11 8.47 11.42
C ALA A 55 1.92 8.26 9.92
N ILE A 56 2.89 7.63 9.26
CA ILE A 56 2.83 7.30 7.84
C ILE A 56 2.46 5.82 7.71
N ILE A 57 1.25 5.56 7.23
CA ILE A 57 0.66 4.21 7.18
C ILE A 57 0.65 3.74 5.72
N PRO A 58 1.29 2.62 5.38
CA PRO A 58 1.25 2.08 4.03
C PRO A 58 -0.11 1.42 3.74
N SER A 59 -0.60 1.60 2.51
CA SER A 59 -1.73 0.88 1.95
C SER A 59 -1.21 -0.37 1.23
N PRO A 60 -1.32 -1.59 1.81
CA PRO A 60 -0.82 -2.79 1.15
C PRO A 60 -1.53 -3.07 -0.17
N PHE A 61 -0.85 -3.75 -1.09
CA PHE A 61 -1.47 -4.23 -2.31
C PHE A 61 -2.67 -5.14 -1.98
N SER A 62 -3.78 -4.94 -2.68
CA SER A 62 -4.94 -5.83 -2.61
C SER A 62 -5.65 -5.89 -3.96
N LYS A 63 -6.02 -7.09 -4.41
CA LYS A 63 -6.84 -7.28 -5.63
C LYS A 63 -8.31 -6.87 -5.42
N ASN A 64 -8.75 -6.85 -4.17
CA ASN A 64 -10.13 -6.55 -3.78
C ASN A 64 -10.15 -5.38 -2.80
N SER A 65 -11.32 -4.75 -2.67
CA SER A 65 -11.53 -3.76 -1.61
C SER A 65 -11.26 -4.38 -0.24
N LYS A 66 -10.54 -3.68 0.62
CA LYS A 66 -10.21 -4.13 1.98
C LYS A 66 -10.29 -2.96 2.95
N VAL A 67 -10.76 -3.20 4.16
CA VAL A 67 -10.77 -2.19 5.23
C VAL A 67 -9.79 -2.62 6.33
N ILE A 68 -8.93 -1.70 6.76
CA ILE A 68 -8.04 -1.86 7.90
C ILE A 68 -8.61 -1.07 9.07
N ASN A 69 -9.01 -1.80 10.12
CA ASN A 69 -9.60 -1.24 11.35
C ASN A 69 -8.63 -1.24 12.55
N SER A 70 -7.33 -1.39 12.30
CA SER A 70 -6.30 -1.47 13.35
C SER A 70 -5.85 -0.09 13.87
N TYR A 71 -6.43 1.00 13.35
CA TYR A 71 -6.12 2.38 13.67
C TYR A 71 -7.36 3.12 14.18
N CYS A 72 -7.18 4.31 14.75
CA CYS A 72 -8.27 5.17 15.25
C CYS A 72 -9.28 5.59 14.16
N VAL A 73 -8.88 5.51 12.88
CA VAL A 73 -9.70 5.81 11.71
C VAL A 73 -9.64 4.60 10.76
N PRO A 74 -10.78 4.07 10.29
CA PRO A 74 -10.79 3.02 9.28
C PRO A 74 -10.08 3.47 7.99
N ILE A 75 -9.22 2.62 7.46
CA ILE A 75 -8.57 2.86 6.15
C ILE A 75 -9.16 1.88 5.15
N LYS A 76 -9.90 2.39 4.18
CA LYS A 76 -10.45 1.64 3.07
C LYS A 76 -9.50 1.68 1.88
N ILE A 77 -9.01 0.52 1.51
CA ILE A 77 -8.23 0.27 0.31
C ILE A 77 -9.20 -0.07 -0.81
N ASN A 78 -9.23 0.74 -1.86
CA ASN A 78 -10.06 0.51 -3.03
C ASN A 78 -9.61 -0.73 -3.82
N LYS A 79 -10.56 -1.32 -4.54
CA LYS A 79 -10.21 -2.15 -5.69
C LYS A 79 -9.77 -1.22 -6.82
N LYS A 80 -8.57 -1.41 -7.34
CA LYS A 80 -8.03 -0.65 -8.47
C LYS A 80 -7.54 -1.58 -9.55
N ASP A 81 -7.95 -1.32 -10.78
CA ASP A 81 -7.37 -1.95 -11.96
C ASP A 81 -6.18 -1.11 -12.43
N PHE A 82 -4.98 -1.68 -12.29
CA PHE A 82 -3.72 -1.06 -12.74
C PHE A 82 -3.39 -1.41 -14.19
N GLY A 83 -4.25 -2.18 -14.87
CA GLY A 83 -4.02 -2.71 -16.20
C GLY A 83 -2.95 -3.81 -16.21
N GLU A 84 -2.55 -4.19 -17.42
CA GLU A 84 -1.63 -5.29 -17.65
C GLU A 84 -0.23 -4.82 -18.06
N SER A 85 0.74 -5.69 -17.84
CA SER A 85 2.07 -5.60 -18.43
C SER A 85 2.40 -6.95 -19.04
N ARG A 86 2.64 -6.99 -20.35
CA ARG A 86 3.00 -8.22 -21.07
C ARG A 86 4.45 -8.10 -21.53
N ILE A 87 5.27 -9.08 -21.16
CA ILE A 87 6.68 -9.15 -21.57
C ILE A 87 7.02 -10.56 -22.04
N THR A 88 7.97 -10.64 -22.96
CA THR A 88 8.54 -11.90 -23.42
C THR A 88 9.97 -12.00 -22.93
N ILE A 89 10.27 -13.08 -22.22
CA ILE A 89 11.63 -13.41 -21.78
C ILE A 89 12.09 -14.63 -22.58
N LEU A 90 13.12 -14.42 -23.41
CA LEU A 90 13.68 -15.45 -24.28
C LEU A 90 14.43 -16.53 -23.48
N ASP A 91 15.14 -16.14 -22.42
CA ASP A 91 15.76 -17.07 -21.49
C ASP A 91 14.70 -17.68 -20.55
N VAL A 92 14.13 -18.80 -20.97
CA VAL A 92 13.09 -19.52 -20.24
C VAL A 92 13.53 -20.00 -18.86
N SER A 93 14.84 -20.11 -18.59
CA SER A 93 15.34 -20.51 -17.27
C SER A 93 15.00 -19.47 -16.19
N LYS A 94 14.77 -18.19 -16.57
CA LYS A 94 14.33 -17.12 -15.66
C LYS A 94 12.83 -17.16 -15.35
N VAL A 95 12.08 -17.96 -16.10
CA VAL A 95 10.62 -18.09 -15.98
C VAL A 95 10.25 -19.44 -15.37
N ASN A 96 10.92 -20.49 -15.83
CA ASN A 96 10.74 -21.87 -15.41
C ASN A 96 12.05 -22.34 -14.75
N LEU A 97 12.15 -22.10 -13.45
CA LEU A 97 13.35 -22.41 -12.67
C LEU A 97 13.61 -23.93 -12.61
N SER A 98 14.88 -24.31 -12.66
CA SER A 98 15.32 -25.66 -12.31
C SER A 98 15.03 -25.95 -10.82
N ALA A 99 15.09 -27.21 -10.40
CA ALA A 99 14.92 -27.55 -8.98
C ALA A 99 15.96 -26.85 -8.09
N GLU A 100 17.21 -26.78 -8.55
CA GLU A 100 18.30 -26.09 -7.84
C GLU A 100 18.05 -24.58 -7.76
N ASP A 101 17.71 -23.93 -8.87
CA ASP A 101 17.42 -22.50 -8.88
C ASP A 101 16.17 -22.15 -8.08
N SER A 102 15.15 -23.01 -8.10
CA SER A 102 13.95 -22.84 -7.28
C SER A 102 14.30 -22.92 -5.79
N GLN A 103 15.19 -23.83 -5.39
CA GLN A 103 15.64 -23.93 -4.02
C GLN A 103 16.47 -22.71 -3.60
N ARG A 104 17.34 -22.20 -4.50
CA ARG A 104 18.09 -20.96 -4.26
C ARG A 104 17.15 -19.76 -4.09
N ALA A 105 16.23 -19.55 -5.03
CA ALA A 105 15.25 -18.47 -5.00
C ALA A 105 14.37 -18.53 -3.75
N TYR A 106 13.99 -19.73 -3.30
CA TYR A 106 13.26 -19.89 -2.04
C TYR A 106 14.10 -19.41 -0.84
N LYS A 107 15.37 -19.83 -0.74
CA LYS A 107 16.26 -19.37 0.35
C LYS A 107 16.44 -17.85 0.34
N GLU A 108 16.67 -17.25 -0.83
CA GLU A 108 16.78 -15.80 -1.00
C GLU A 108 15.48 -15.09 -0.55
N SER A 109 14.31 -15.64 -0.88
CA SER A 109 13.02 -15.08 -0.45
C SER A 109 12.86 -15.07 1.07
N GLN A 110 13.40 -16.08 1.77
CA GLN A 110 13.38 -16.13 3.23
C GLN A 110 14.29 -15.05 3.82
N LEU A 111 15.51 -14.89 3.31
CA LEU A 111 16.45 -13.86 3.77
C LEU A 111 15.89 -12.44 3.59
N ILE A 112 15.23 -12.18 2.46
CA ILE A 112 14.55 -10.90 2.21
C ILE A 112 13.43 -10.70 3.22
N ARG A 113 12.59 -11.72 3.44
CA ARG A 113 11.47 -11.65 4.40
C ARG A 113 11.94 -11.39 5.82
N GLU A 114 12.99 -12.06 6.26
CA GLU A 114 13.60 -11.85 7.58
C GLU A 114 14.13 -10.43 7.72
N SER A 115 14.82 -9.92 6.70
CA SER A 115 15.35 -8.55 6.68
C SER A 115 14.23 -7.49 6.75
N LEU A 116 13.14 -7.70 6.02
CA LEU A 116 11.99 -6.78 5.99
C LEU A 116 11.16 -6.80 7.28
N ASN A 117 11.30 -7.82 8.13
CA ASN A 117 10.62 -7.90 9.42
C ASN A 117 11.35 -7.14 10.54
N SER A 118 12.45 -6.45 10.23
CA SER A 118 13.17 -5.61 11.19
C SER A 118 12.59 -4.20 11.24
N TYR A 119 12.45 -3.65 12.45
CA TYR A 119 12.03 -2.28 12.69
C TYR A 119 13.10 -1.54 13.50
N SER A 120 13.43 -0.31 13.11
CA SER A 120 14.39 0.54 13.81
C SER A 120 14.00 2.00 13.76
N THR A 121 14.19 2.69 14.87
CA THR A 121 13.99 4.15 15.00
C THR A 121 15.31 4.93 14.97
N ASN A 122 16.44 4.24 14.75
CA ASN A 122 17.78 4.82 14.76
C ASN A 122 18.01 5.80 13.59
N ILE A 123 17.28 5.63 12.49
CA ILE A 123 17.38 6.46 11.29
C ILE A 123 16.04 7.18 11.08
N LYS A 124 16.10 8.49 10.84
CA LYS A 124 14.95 9.29 10.43
C LYS A 124 15.13 9.74 8.98
N PRO A 125 14.73 8.92 7.99
CA PRO A 125 14.92 9.26 6.58
C PRO A 125 14.13 10.51 6.19
N SER A 126 14.69 11.26 5.24
CA SER A 126 13.95 12.28 4.52
C SER A 126 12.92 11.62 3.59
N LEU A 127 11.71 12.16 3.53
CA LEU A 127 10.71 11.78 2.52
C LEU A 127 10.89 12.53 1.18
N LYS A 128 11.93 13.36 1.06
CA LYS A 128 12.30 14.03 -0.20
C LYS A 128 13.20 13.11 -1.02
N PHE A 129 12.61 12.06 -1.58
CA PHE A 129 13.31 11.13 -2.47
C PHE A 129 13.76 11.83 -3.76
N ILE A 130 14.97 11.51 -4.22
CA ILE A 130 15.46 11.86 -5.55
C ILE A 130 15.22 10.69 -6.51
N SER A 131 15.30 10.94 -7.82
CA SER A 131 15.37 9.82 -8.78
C SER A 131 16.66 9.03 -8.54
N PRO A 132 16.60 7.69 -8.46
CA PRO A 132 17.80 6.89 -8.22
C PRO A 132 18.70 6.78 -9.47
N VAL A 133 18.15 7.05 -10.65
CA VAL A 133 18.86 7.00 -11.93
C VAL A 133 18.22 8.01 -12.90
N ASP A 134 18.99 8.51 -13.86
CA ASP A 134 18.46 9.26 -15.00
C ASP A 134 17.88 8.28 -16.03
N GLY A 135 16.58 8.37 -16.28
CA GLY A 135 15.87 7.40 -17.10
C GLY A 135 14.36 7.67 -17.17
N ILE A 136 13.65 6.82 -17.90
CA ILE A 136 12.20 6.96 -18.09
C ILE A 136 11.44 5.89 -17.32
N ILE A 137 10.28 6.24 -16.75
CA ILE A 137 9.39 5.25 -16.14
C ILE A 137 8.84 4.35 -17.25
N SER A 138 9.27 3.08 -17.27
CA SER A 138 8.87 2.10 -18.26
C SER A 138 7.70 1.24 -17.80
N SER A 139 7.58 0.99 -16.49
CA SER A 139 6.44 0.27 -15.90
C SER A 139 6.10 0.82 -14.51
N ARG A 140 4.83 1.13 -14.30
CA ARG A 140 4.32 1.62 -13.01
C ARG A 140 3.94 0.46 -12.08
N TYR A 141 3.74 0.80 -10.82
CA TYR A 141 3.24 -0.08 -9.78
C TYR A 141 1.84 -0.65 -10.11
N GLY A 142 1.59 -1.87 -9.64
CA GLY A 142 0.29 -2.53 -9.54
C GLY A 142 -0.12 -3.34 -10.77
N LYS A 143 0.55 -3.18 -11.92
CA LYS A 143 0.14 -3.84 -13.17
C LYS A 143 0.15 -5.36 -13.02
N GLN A 144 -0.90 -6.04 -13.49
CA GLN A 144 -0.92 -7.49 -13.59
C GLN A 144 0.11 -7.92 -14.64
N ARG A 145 1.16 -8.63 -14.21
CA ARG A 145 2.26 -9.04 -15.09
C ARG A 145 1.88 -10.35 -15.80
N TYR A 146 2.15 -10.40 -17.09
CA TYR A 146 2.17 -11.61 -17.91
C TYR A 146 3.58 -11.77 -18.46
N ILE A 147 4.16 -12.95 -18.26
CA ILE A 147 5.48 -13.30 -18.78
C ILE A 147 5.30 -14.53 -19.66
N ASN A 148 5.66 -14.43 -20.94
CA ASN A 148 5.42 -15.48 -21.94
C ASN A 148 3.93 -15.91 -21.92
N ASP A 149 3.03 -14.92 -21.90
CA ASP A 149 1.57 -15.02 -21.79
C ASP A 149 1.01 -15.70 -20.54
N GLN A 150 1.85 -16.09 -19.58
CA GLN A 150 1.41 -16.66 -18.31
C GLN A 150 1.22 -15.56 -17.26
N PRO A 151 0.09 -15.53 -16.53
CA PRO A 151 -0.12 -14.58 -15.45
C PRO A 151 0.87 -14.82 -14.31
N ARG A 152 1.49 -13.75 -13.82
CA ARG A 152 2.44 -13.75 -12.70
C ARG A 152 1.96 -12.83 -11.57
N SER A 153 2.76 -12.70 -10.51
CA SER A 153 2.48 -11.70 -9.48
C SER A 153 2.41 -10.29 -10.10
N PRO A 154 1.53 -9.41 -9.60
CA PRO A 154 1.51 -8.01 -10.01
C PRO A 154 2.87 -7.35 -9.81
N HIS A 155 3.16 -6.34 -10.62
CA HIS A 155 4.40 -5.57 -10.53
C HIS A 155 4.32 -4.58 -9.37
N LEU A 156 4.87 -4.92 -8.21
CA LEU A 156 4.76 -4.09 -6.99
C LEU A 156 5.91 -3.07 -6.84
N ALA A 157 6.51 -2.65 -7.95
CA ALA A 157 7.61 -1.70 -8.01
C ALA A 157 7.45 -0.71 -9.17
N LEU A 158 8.42 0.19 -9.30
CA LEU A 158 8.56 1.13 -10.42
C LEU A 158 9.78 0.70 -11.25
N ASP A 159 9.57 0.39 -12.53
CA ASP A 159 10.66 0.12 -13.46
C ASP A 159 11.09 1.46 -14.10
N ILE A 160 12.38 1.75 -14.07
CA ILE A 160 13.00 2.89 -14.76
C ILE A 160 13.93 2.32 -15.83
N ALA A 161 13.66 2.62 -17.10
CA ALA A 161 14.55 2.28 -18.20
C ALA A 161 15.69 3.30 -18.26
N ALA A 162 16.92 2.80 -18.16
CA ALA A 162 18.17 3.53 -18.25
C ALA A 162 19.19 2.67 -19.02
N ALA A 163 20.28 3.29 -19.48
CA ALA A 163 21.40 2.54 -20.04
C ALA A 163 22.06 1.66 -18.95
N GLU A 164 22.70 0.56 -19.37
CA GLU A 164 23.50 -0.26 -18.47
C GLU A 164 24.83 0.46 -18.13
N GLY A 165 25.22 0.41 -16.85
CA GLY A 165 26.39 1.12 -16.30
C GLY A 165 26.04 2.37 -15.52
#